data_AF-A0A7G2K230-F1
#
_entry.id   AF-A0A7G2K230-F1
#
_cell.length_a   1.000
_cell.length_b   1.000
_cell.length_c   1.000
_cell.angle_alpha   90.00
_cell.angle_beta   90.00
_cell.angle_gamma   90.00
#
_symmetry.space_group_name_H-M   'P 1'
#
loop_
_entity.id
_entity.type
_entity.pdbx_description
1 polymer ?
#
loop_
_entity_poly.entity_id
_entity_poly.type
_entity_poly.pdbx_seq_one_letter_code
_entity_poly.pdbx_strand_id
1 'polypeptide(L)'
;MWKRLVDITMQQNQHNYDRLNVTLTEKDVMGESLYNPMLPSIVEDLKKQGLAVEDDGALVVYLDEFKNKEGDPMGVIVQKKDGGFLYTTTDIAAAKYRYETLKADRALVFSDTRQSQHMQQAWLITRKAGYVPDSFSLEHKNFGMMLGKDGKPFKTRTGGTV
;
A
#
# COMPACT_ATOMS: atom_id res chain seq x y z
N MET A 1 18.83 0.55 17.08
CA MET A 1 19.05 -0.70 16.31
C MET A 1 18.31 -0.68 14.97
N TRP A 2 16.98 -0.52 14.95
CA TRP A 2 16.17 -0.49 13.71
C TRP A 2 16.70 0.45 12.63
N LYS A 3 16.89 1.74 12.95
CA LYS A 3 17.37 2.74 11.97
C LYS A 3 18.71 2.33 11.34
N ARG A 4 19.64 1.80 12.14
CA ARG A 4 20.94 1.33 11.65
C ARG A 4 20.81 0.18 10.64
N LEU A 5 19.84 -0.72 10.82
CA LEU A 5 19.58 -1.80 9.86
C LEU A 5 19.02 -1.22 8.55
N VAL A 6 18.06 -0.29 8.64
CA VAL A 6 17.52 0.41 7.48
C VAL A 6 18.62 1.15 6.72
N ASP A 7 19.45 1.92 7.42
CA ASP A 7 20.53 2.70 6.82
C ASP A 7 21.53 1.80 6.06
N ILE A 8 21.94 0.67 6.66
CA ILE A 8 22.84 -0.30 6.02
C ILE A 8 22.20 -0.88 4.74
N THR A 9 20.93 -1.28 4.80
CA THR A 9 20.22 -1.81 3.63
C THR A 9 20.09 -0.75 2.53
N MET A 10 19.75 0.49 2.88
CA MET A 10 19.57 1.56 1.91
C MET A 10 20.88 2.01 1.26
N GLN A 11 22.00 1.99 2.00
CA GLN A 11 23.33 2.22 1.41
C GLN A 11 23.66 1.16 0.34
N GLN A 12 23.37 -0.11 0.61
CA GLN A 12 23.59 -1.16 -0.38
C GLN A 12 22.64 -1.04 -1.59
N ASN A 13 21.39 -0.63 -1.37
CA ASN A 13 20.46 -0.35 -2.45
C ASN A 13 20.91 0.84 -3.31
N GLN A 14 21.49 1.87 -2.71
CA GLN A 14 22.01 3.03 -3.45
C GLN A 14 23.12 2.61 -4.43
N HIS A 15 24.04 1.73 -4.02
CA HIS A 15 25.05 1.19 -4.94
C HIS A 15 24.43 0.46 -6.15
N ASN A 16 23.29 -0.21 -5.97
CA ASN A 16 22.57 -0.83 -7.08
C ASN A 16 21.87 0.21 -7.96
N TYR A 17 21.24 1.24 -7.36
CA TYR A 17 20.61 2.33 -8.10
C TYR A 17 21.60 3.09 -8.97
N ASP A 18 22.79 3.40 -8.44
CA ASP A 18 23.84 4.11 -9.17
C ASP A 18 24.32 3.29 -10.39
N ARG A 19 24.50 1.97 -10.22
CA ARG A 19 24.88 1.06 -11.30
C ARG A 19 23.80 0.91 -12.38
N LEU A 20 22.54 1.00 -11.99
CA LEU A 20 21.39 0.97 -12.89
C LEU A 20 21.09 2.34 -13.52
N ASN A 21 21.85 3.38 -13.14
CA ASN A 21 21.62 4.77 -13.54
C ASN A 21 20.19 5.25 -13.24
N VAL A 22 19.69 4.90 -12.04
CA VAL A 22 18.38 5.31 -11.51
C VAL A 22 18.56 6.55 -10.65
N THR A 23 17.61 7.49 -10.72
CA THR A 23 17.68 8.80 -10.04
C THR A 23 17.25 8.77 -8.56
N LEU A 24 16.96 7.60 -7.99
CA LEU A 24 16.53 7.45 -6.61
C LEU A 24 17.71 7.72 -5.66
N THR A 25 17.41 8.46 -4.60
CA THR A 25 18.37 8.83 -3.55
C THR A 25 17.76 8.66 -2.16
N GLU A 26 18.58 8.78 -1.11
CA GLU A 26 18.14 8.64 0.29
C GLU A 26 16.99 9.59 0.67
N LYS A 27 16.96 10.81 0.12
CA LYS A 27 15.88 11.79 0.37
C LYS A 27 14.52 11.36 -0.18
N ASP A 28 14.48 10.38 -1.09
CA ASP A 28 13.25 9.91 -1.73
C ASP A 28 12.63 8.74 -0.93
N VAL A 29 13.28 8.28 0.14
CA VAL A 29 12.84 7.15 0.95
C VAL A 29 11.67 7.54 1.85
N MET A 30 10.49 7.07 1.50
CA MET A 30 9.26 7.25 2.28
C MET A 30 8.64 5.89 2.63
N GLY A 31 9.30 5.17 3.55
CA GLY A 31 8.88 3.83 3.98
C GLY A 31 7.58 3.83 4.79
N GLU A 32 6.98 2.65 4.97
CA GLU A 32 5.69 2.48 5.66
C GLU A 32 5.68 3.07 7.09
N SER A 33 6.82 3.03 7.77
CA SER A 33 6.97 3.56 9.12
C SER A 33 6.70 5.06 9.22
N LEU A 34 6.80 5.82 8.13
CA LEU A 34 6.40 7.22 8.06
C LEU A 34 4.92 7.42 8.41
N TYR A 35 4.07 6.46 8.02
CA TYR A 35 2.62 6.55 8.18
C TYR A 35 2.12 5.95 9.49
N ASN A 36 2.97 5.22 10.25
CA ASN A 36 2.59 4.59 11.52
C ASN A 36 1.87 5.53 12.50
N PRO A 37 2.32 6.79 12.71
CA PRO A 37 1.61 7.72 13.59
C PRO A 37 0.20 8.11 13.10
N MET A 38 -0.08 7.97 11.80
CA MET A 38 -1.36 8.31 11.19
C MET A 38 -2.39 7.18 11.32
N LEU A 39 -1.96 5.91 11.41
CA LEU A 39 -2.85 4.75 11.31
C LEU A 39 -3.96 4.72 12.38
N PRO A 40 -3.69 5.01 13.68
CA PRO A 40 -4.75 5.08 14.67
C PRO A 40 -5.81 6.12 14.32
N SER A 41 -5.38 7.29 13.84
CA SER A 41 -6.31 8.37 13.47
C SER A 41 -7.18 8.04 12.26
N ILE A 42 -6.63 7.31 11.28
CA ILE A 42 -7.39 6.84 10.11
C ILE A 42 -8.48 5.89 10.56
N VAL A 43 -8.15 4.90 11.38
CA VAL A 43 -9.13 3.89 11.84
C VAL A 43 -10.22 4.51 12.70
N GLU A 44 -9.86 5.40 13.63
CA GLU A 44 -10.84 6.14 14.44
C GLU A 44 -11.77 6.99 13.60
N ASP A 45 -11.24 7.64 12.56
CA ASP A 45 -12.03 8.48 11.67
C ASP A 45 -12.97 7.64 10.78
N LEU A 46 -12.50 6.53 10.20
CA LEU A 46 -13.35 5.59 9.46
C LEU A 46 -14.50 5.05 10.33
N LYS A 47 -14.23 4.78 11.61
CA LYS A 47 -15.25 4.35 12.57
C LYS A 47 -16.26 5.47 12.86
N LYS A 48 -15.79 6.71 13.08
CA LYS A 48 -16.65 7.88 13.32
C LYS A 48 -17.55 8.21 12.13
N GLN A 49 -17.05 8.02 10.92
CA GLN A 49 -17.82 8.19 9.68
C GLN A 49 -18.83 7.04 9.45
N GLY A 50 -18.80 5.98 10.25
CA GLY A 50 -19.65 4.79 10.06
C GLY A 50 -19.24 3.91 8.88
N LEU A 51 -18.05 4.12 8.32
CA LEU A 51 -17.51 3.33 7.20
C LEU A 51 -16.90 2.01 7.68
N ALA A 52 -16.18 2.05 8.81
CA ALA A 52 -15.63 0.86 9.44
C ALA A 52 -16.54 0.37 10.56
N VAL A 53 -16.88 -0.92 10.51
CA VAL A 53 -17.70 -1.61 11.52
C VAL A 53 -16.89 -2.71 12.19
N GLU A 54 -17.29 -3.07 13.41
CA GLU A 54 -16.68 -4.19 14.12
C GLU A 54 -17.29 -5.51 13.63
N ASP A 55 -16.42 -6.45 13.28
CA ASP A 55 -16.79 -7.78 12.79
C ASP A 55 -15.74 -8.81 13.23
N ASP A 56 -16.16 -9.85 13.96
CA ASP A 56 -15.30 -10.84 14.61
C ASP A 56 -14.11 -10.22 15.39
N GLY A 57 -14.36 -9.08 16.04
CA GLY A 57 -13.37 -8.30 16.79
C GLY A 57 -12.37 -7.52 15.94
N ALA A 58 -12.42 -7.61 14.61
CA ALA A 58 -11.66 -6.77 13.69
C ALA A 58 -12.48 -5.54 13.26
N LEU A 59 -11.82 -4.49 12.76
CA LEU A 59 -12.50 -3.39 12.07
C LEU A 59 -12.43 -3.60 10.57
N VAL A 60 -13.61 -3.62 9.95
CA VAL A 60 -13.82 -3.99 8.55
C VAL A 60 -14.61 -2.89 7.84
N VAL A 61 -14.18 -2.55 6.63
CA VAL A 61 -14.94 -1.69 5.71
C VAL A 61 -15.53 -2.58 4.62
N TYR A 62 -16.85 -2.56 4.48
CA TYR A 62 -17.56 -3.29 3.43
C TYR A 62 -17.64 -2.46 2.15
N LEU A 63 -17.24 -3.06 1.03
CA LEU A 63 -17.24 -2.43 -0.29
C LEU A 63 -18.18 -3.18 -1.23
N ASP A 64 -19.25 -2.53 -1.68
CA ASP A 64 -20.23 -3.13 -2.58
C ASP A 64 -19.68 -3.37 -3.99
N GLU A 65 -18.69 -2.55 -4.37
CA GLU A 65 -17.99 -2.56 -5.65
C GLU A 65 -17.11 -3.81 -5.83
N PHE A 66 -16.83 -4.53 -4.74
CA PHE A 66 -16.07 -5.78 -4.74
C PHE A 66 -16.91 -6.89 -4.11
N LYS A 67 -16.84 -8.10 -4.66
CA LYS A 67 -17.54 -9.26 -4.10
C LYS A 67 -16.57 -10.28 -3.53
N ASN A 68 -16.94 -10.89 -2.41
CA ASN A 68 -16.24 -12.05 -1.86
C ASN A 68 -16.62 -13.33 -2.66
N LYS A 69 -16.18 -14.50 -2.18
CA LYS A 69 -16.45 -15.78 -2.84
C LYS A 69 -17.93 -16.19 -2.77
N GLU A 70 -18.63 -15.75 -1.73
CA GLU A 70 -20.06 -15.99 -1.54
C GLU A 70 -20.95 -15.05 -2.37
N GLY A 71 -20.39 -13.99 -2.97
CA GLY A 71 -21.11 -12.99 -3.76
C GLY A 71 -21.58 -11.77 -2.95
N ASP A 72 -21.25 -11.72 -1.66
CA ASP A 72 -21.55 -10.61 -0.76
C ASP A 72 -20.51 -9.48 -0.89
N PRO A 73 -20.82 -8.26 -0.39
CA PRO A 73 -19.85 -7.17 -0.34
C PRO A 73 -18.53 -7.59 0.30
N MET A 74 -17.42 -7.18 -0.29
CA MET A 74 -16.09 -7.53 0.21
C MET A 74 -15.81 -6.79 1.51
N GLY A 75 -15.54 -7.54 2.59
CA GLY A 75 -15.02 -6.99 3.84
C GLY A 75 -13.51 -6.76 3.75
N VAL A 76 -13.08 -5.51 3.87
CA VAL A 76 -11.67 -5.13 3.90
C VAL A 76 -11.25 -4.77 5.31
N ILE A 77 -10.36 -5.58 5.89
CA ILE A 77 -9.88 -5.37 7.26
C ILE A 77 -8.93 -4.17 7.31
N VAL A 78 -9.27 -3.16 8.11
CA VAL A 78 -8.44 -1.96 8.36
C VAL A 78 -7.76 -1.98 9.73
N GLN A 79 -8.21 -2.85 10.64
CA GLN A 79 -7.51 -3.17 11.88
C GLN A 79 -7.85 -4.60 12.31
N LYS A 80 -6.85 -5.38 12.69
CA LYS A 80 -7.05 -6.74 13.22
C LYS A 80 -7.58 -6.69 14.65
N LYS A 81 -8.13 -7.82 15.12
CA LYS A 81 -8.58 -8.01 16.50
C LYS A 81 -7.52 -7.84 17.58
N ASP A 82 -6.24 -8.01 17.24
CA ASP A 82 -5.10 -7.77 18.14
C ASP A 82 -4.66 -6.31 18.16
N GLY A 83 -5.42 -5.41 17.51
CA GLY A 83 -5.12 -4.00 17.36
C GLY A 83 -4.09 -3.69 16.27
N GLY A 84 -3.51 -4.72 15.63
CA GLY A 84 -2.49 -4.56 14.59
C GLY A 84 -3.07 -4.00 13.29
N PHE A 85 -2.34 -3.08 12.68
CA PHE A 85 -2.66 -2.53 11.36
C PHE A 85 -2.14 -3.41 10.23
N LEU A 86 -2.73 -3.23 9.04
CA LEU A 86 -2.41 -3.98 7.83
C LEU A 86 -1.97 -3.02 6.72
N TYR A 87 -1.45 -3.58 5.62
CA TYR A 87 -1.04 -2.81 4.44
C TYR A 87 -2.14 -1.88 3.93
N THR A 88 -3.42 -2.28 3.99
CA THR A 88 -4.55 -1.45 3.56
C THR A 88 -4.58 -0.12 4.30
N THR A 89 -4.40 -0.13 5.62
CA THR A 89 -4.43 1.07 6.46
C THR A 89 -3.27 2.00 6.12
N THR A 90 -2.09 1.42 5.84
CA THR A 90 -0.92 2.16 5.39
C THR A 90 -1.14 2.79 4.02
N ASP A 91 -1.76 2.08 3.08
CA ASP A 91 -2.05 2.61 1.73
C ASP A 91 -3.08 3.75 1.76
N ILE A 92 -4.10 3.64 2.62
CA ILE A 92 -5.05 4.74 2.88
C ILE A 92 -4.31 5.97 3.44
N ALA A 93 -3.48 5.76 4.45
CA ALA A 93 -2.69 6.84 5.07
C ALA A 93 -1.71 7.47 4.06
N ALA A 94 -1.07 6.66 3.21
CA ALA A 94 -0.14 7.13 2.20
C ALA A 94 -0.83 7.97 1.12
N ALA A 95 -2.03 7.56 0.68
CA ALA A 95 -2.82 8.35 -0.27
C ALA A 95 -3.23 9.71 0.33
N LYS A 96 -3.75 9.70 1.57
CA LYS A 96 -4.07 10.94 2.30
C LYS A 96 -2.85 11.85 2.46
N TYR A 97 -1.71 11.30 2.88
CA TYR A 97 -0.46 12.05 3.07
C TYR A 97 0.02 12.71 1.77
N ARG A 98 0.00 11.98 0.65
CA ARG A 98 0.44 12.51 -0.65
C ARG A 98 -0.41 13.69 -1.10
N TYR A 99 -1.71 13.67 -0.83
CA TYR A 99 -2.60 14.78 -1.15
C TYR A 99 -2.47 15.93 -0.13
N GLU A 100 -2.66 15.64 1.16
CA GLU A 100 -2.74 16.68 2.19
C GLU A 100 -1.39 17.32 2.51
N THR A 101 -0.31 16.53 2.55
CA THR A 101 1.01 16.99 2.97
C THR A 101 1.87 17.36 1.77
N LEU A 102 1.99 16.47 0.78
CA LEU A 102 2.82 16.73 -0.40
C LEU A 102 2.12 17.62 -1.44
N LYS A 103 0.83 17.90 -1.28
CA LYS A 103 0.02 18.71 -2.21
C LYS A 103 0.12 18.21 -3.65
N ALA A 104 0.19 16.89 -3.82
CA ALA A 104 0.24 16.28 -5.14
C ALA A 104 -1.12 16.43 -5.84
N ASP A 105 -1.09 16.68 -7.15
CA ASP A 105 -2.29 16.61 -8.01
C ASP A 105 -2.53 15.18 -8.53
N ARG A 106 -1.46 14.37 -8.58
CA ARG A 106 -1.46 13.01 -9.13
C ARG A 106 -0.43 12.14 -8.43
N ALA A 107 -0.82 10.91 -8.09
CA ALA A 107 0.05 9.88 -7.56
C ALA A 107 0.02 8.63 -8.46
N LEU A 108 1.21 8.25 -8.93
CA LEU A 108 1.44 7.04 -9.73
C LEU A 108 2.07 5.97 -8.85
N VAL A 109 1.42 4.82 -8.73
CA VAL A 109 1.94 3.69 -7.97
C VAL A 109 2.32 2.57 -8.93
N PHE A 110 3.62 2.30 -9.02
CA PHE A 110 4.16 1.21 -9.83
C PHE A 110 4.33 -0.04 -8.98
N SER A 111 3.54 -1.08 -9.23
CA SER A 111 3.67 -2.36 -8.52
C SER A 111 3.14 -3.54 -9.37
N ASP A 112 3.39 -4.75 -8.91
CA ASP A 112 2.94 -5.97 -9.60
C ASP A 112 1.41 -6.02 -9.74
N THR A 113 0.91 -6.53 -10.87
CA THR A 113 -0.54 -6.68 -11.14
C THR A 113 -1.29 -7.48 -10.07
N ARG A 114 -0.62 -8.38 -9.34
CA ARG A 114 -1.24 -9.14 -8.24
C ARG A 114 -1.70 -8.24 -7.08
N GLN A 115 -1.20 -7.01 -7.00
CA GLN A 115 -1.60 -6.02 -5.98
C GLN A 115 -2.76 -5.11 -6.44
N SER A 116 -3.26 -5.27 -7.67
CA SER A 116 -4.28 -4.36 -8.22
C SER A 116 -5.55 -4.29 -7.40
N GLN A 117 -6.11 -5.44 -7.00
CA GLN A 117 -7.36 -5.46 -6.23
C GLN A 117 -7.18 -4.81 -4.85
N HIS A 118 -6.09 -5.13 -4.15
CA HIS A 118 -5.75 -4.54 -2.85
C HIS A 118 -5.66 -3.00 -2.96
N MET A 119 -4.95 -2.51 -3.97
CA MET A 119 -4.76 -1.07 -4.18
C MET A 119 -6.09 -0.37 -4.48
N GLN A 120 -6.93 -0.97 -5.34
CA GLN A 120 -8.25 -0.42 -5.66
C GLN A 120 -9.17 -0.38 -4.44
N GLN A 121 -9.14 -1.40 -3.58
CA GLN A 121 -9.91 -1.42 -2.33
C GLN A 121 -9.46 -0.30 -1.38
N ALA A 122 -8.16 -0.19 -1.12
CA ALA A 122 -7.61 0.86 -0.25
C ALA A 122 -7.96 2.26 -0.77
N TRP A 123 -7.81 2.51 -2.07
CA TRP A 123 -8.13 3.80 -2.66
C TRP A 123 -9.63 4.10 -2.69
N LEU A 124 -10.47 3.10 -2.90
CA LEU A 124 -11.92 3.28 -2.79
C LEU A 124 -12.33 3.68 -1.37
N ILE A 125 -11.75 3.03 -0.34
CA ILE A 125 -11.96 3.45 1.06
C ILE A 125 -11.49 4.88 1.27
N THR A 126 -10.32 5.22 0.72
CA THR A 126 -9.76 6.58 0.80
C THR A 126 -10.71 7.63 0.20
N ARG A 127 -11.39 7.30 -0.90
CA ARG A 127 -12.43 8.16 -1.52
C ARG A 127 -13.69 8.25 -0.68
N LYS A 128 -14.24 7.11 -0.25
CA LYS A 128 -15.45 7.06 0.58
C LYS A 128 -15.27 7.85 1.88
N ALA A 129 -14.06 7.84 2.45
CA ALA A 129 -13.69 8.60 3.64
C ALA A 129 -13.43 10.10 3.41
N GLY A 130 -13.48 10.57 2.16
CA GLY A 130 -13.26 11.97 1.81
C GLY A 130 -11.81 12.45 1.96
N TYR A 131 -10.83 11.55 2.09
CA TYR A 131 -9.43 11.94 2.29
C TYR A 131 -8.78 12.55 1.05
N VAL A 132 -9.28 12.22 -0.14
CA VAL A 132 -8.80 12.79 -1.39
C VAL A 132 -9.98 13.12 -2.32
N PRO A 133 -9.99 14.30 -2.97
CA PRO A 133 -11.06 14.70 -3.88
C PRO A 133 -10.94 13.97 -5.21
N ASP A 134 -12.04 13.72 -5.92
CA ASP A 134 -12.05 13.00 -7.21
C ASP A 134 -11.09 13.59 -8.27
N SER A 135 -10.76 14.88 -8.15
CA SER A 135 -9.78 15.57 -9.01
C SER A 135 -8.33 15.10 -8.79
N PHE A 136 -7.98 14.59 -7.60
CA PHE A 136 -6.66 14.01 -7.34
C PHE A 136 -6.54 12.67 -8.03
N SER A 137 -5.57 12.46 -8.93
CA SER A 137 -5.48 11.19 -9.67
C SER A 137 -4.67 10.13 -8.90
N LEU A 138 -5.27 8.97 -8.63
CA LEU A 138 -4.60 7.78 -8.06
C LEU A 138 -4.55 6.68 -9.12
N GLU A 139 -3.35 6.36 -9.61
CA GLU A 139 -3.19 5.44 -10.75
C GLU A 139 -2.24 4.29 -10.43
N HIS A 140 -2.75 3.06 -10.59
CA HIS A 140 -1.94 1.86 -10.51
C HIS A 140 -1.29 1.60 -11.87
N LYS A 141 0.02 1.86 -11.98
CA LYS A 141 0.83 1.55 -13.15
C LYS A 141 1.44 0.17 -12.98
N ASN A 142 0.62 -0.84 -13.21
CA ASN A 142 0.98 -2.22 -12.95
C ASN A 142 1.93 -2.81 -13.99
N PHE A 143 2.73 -3.79 -13.55
CA PHE A 143 3.58 -4.59 -14.42
C PHE A 143 3.45 -6.09 -14.10
N GLY A 144 3.71 -6.93 -15.11
CA GLY A 144 3.72 -8.39 -14.97
C GLY A 144 5.00 -8.92 -14.33
N MET A 145 5.02 -10.22 -14.03
CA MET A 145 6.19 -10.89 -13.48
C MET A 145 7.31 -11.00 -14.52
N MET A 146 8.56 -10.89 -14.06
CA MET A 146 9.71 -11.33 -14.84
C MET A 146 9.75 -12.86 -14.88
N LEU A 147 9.80 -13.41 -16.09
CA LEU A 147 9.80 -14.86 -16.33
C LEU A 147 11.18 -15.34 -16.79
N GLY A 148 11.52 -16.57 -16.40
CA GLY A 148 12.62 -17.31 -16.99
C GLY A 148 12.30 -17.81 -18.40
N LYS A 149 13.30 -18.41 -19.05
CA LYS A 149 13.12 -19.04 -20.38
C LYS A 149 12.09 -20.17 -20.38
N ASP A 150 11.79 -20.73 -19.21
CA ASP A 150 10.79 -21.78 -18.99
C ASP A 150 9.37 -21.24 -18.75
N GLY A 151 9.16 -19.92 -18.83
CA GLY A 151 7.88 -19.28 -18.58
C GLY A 151 7.46 -19.25 -17.11
N LYS A 152 8.34 -19.65 -16.19
CA LYS A 152 8.09 -19.63 -14.73
C LYS A 152 8.70 -18.38 -14.09
N PRO A 153 8.30 -18.01 -12.85
CA PRO A 153 8.89 -16.87 -12.16
C PRO A 153 10.42 -16.95 -12.13
N PHE A 154 11.07 -15.85 -12.47
CA PHE A 154 12.52 -15.78 -12.61
C PHE A 154 13.23 -16.19 -11.30
N LYS A 155 14.11 -17.19 -11.40
CA LYS A 155 14.88 -17.75 -10.28
C LYS A 155 16.31 -18.01 -10.74
N THR A 156 17.24 -18.08 -9.78
CA THR A 156 18.60 -18.56 -10.07
C THR A 156 18.57 -20.02 -10.53
N ARG A 157 19.64 -20.52 -11.16
CA ARG A 157 19.77 -21.96 -11.53
C ARG A 157 19.66 -22.90 -10.32
N THR A 158 19.89 -22.40 -9.11
CA THR A 158 19.77 -23.14 -7.84
C THR A 158 18.40 -22.97 -7.17
N GLY A 159 17.46 -22.25 -7.79
CA GLY A 159 16.07 -22.10 -7.32
C GLY A 159 15.86 -20.98 -6.29
N GLY A 160 16.88 -20.18 -5.99
CA GLY A 160 16.80 -19.02 -5.11
C GLY A 160 16.28 -17.76 -5.81
N THR A 161 15.92 -16.75 -5.01
CA THR A 161 15.70 -15.37 -5.49
C THR A 161 17.02 -14.83 -6.05
N VAL A 162 16.96 -14.22 -7.23
CA VAL A 162 18.11 -13.59 -7.90
C VAL A 162 18.48 -12.28 -7.20
#